data_AF-A0A433D9P2-F1
#
_entry.id   AF-A0A433D9P2-F1
#
_cell.length_a   1.000
_cell.length_b   1.000
_cell.length_c   1.000
_cell.angle_alpha   90.00
_cell.angle_beta   90.00
_cell.angle_gamma   90.00
#
_symmetry.space_group_name_H-M   'P 1'
#
loop_
_entity.id
_entity.type
_entity.pdbx_description
1 polymer ?
#
loop_
_entity_poly.entity_id
_entity_poly.type
_entity_poly.pdbx_seq_one_letter_code
_entity_poly.pdbx_strand_id
1 'polypeptide(L)'
;MEPQPAGVTWGYPAEAPIARFKNPDDEGLEEAKSRVKGSRITHASQTSKSKCPGQPNQRSYTTALHCPRHDEVPTSELRDMPRRFAAVMKAHERLNQRKNVKKAQGDGGDGTKGKRRMNSEKSEHAAELRIHPGESFRNFSRRVDEEMQARVLHSVREGRSTSVKKKQYREKQKQKQKAKRQRQIEEAGARDWDDLRDEVKFGEVADAPPTITAVPKARGKTKKDLAQSLQPPPTNSSAAADAGSDSDSTLRTAKPTTVLDRALQDQRDKNRQRLKGMSEATRRVLDQERERVIAGYRAVKAKKMIAAGLTPMV
;
A
#
# COMPACT_ATOMS: atom_id res chain seq x y z
N MET A 1 -34.47 -50.21 -58.85
CA MET A 1 -33.74 -48.95 -58.60
C MET A 1 -34.31 -48.35 -57.33
N GLU A 2 -33.54 -48.32 -56.24
CA GLU A 2 -33.97 -47.69 -54.99
C GLU A 2 -33.44 -46.26 -54.91
N PRO A 3 -34.23 -45.28 -54.45
CA PRO A 3 -33.74 -43.93 -54.18
C PRO A 3 -32.98 -43.92 -52.84
N GLN A 4 -31.79 -43.32 -52.80
CA GLN A 4 -31.07 -43.12 -51.54
C GLN A 4 -31.71 -42.00 -50.71
N PRO A 5 -31.78 -42.13 -49.36
CA PRO A 5 -32.31 -41.09 -48.50
C PRO A 5 -31.39 -39.86 -48.47
N ALA A 6 -31.98 -38.67 -48.56
CA ALA A 6 -31.24 -37.41 -48.50
C ALA A 6 -30.62 -37.20 -47.10
N GLY A 7 -29.31 -36.98 -47.04
CA GLY A 7 -28.58 -36.79 -45.79
C GLY A 7 -28.90 -35.45 -45.12
N VAL A 8 -29.67 -35.50 -44.02
CA VAL A 8 -29.96 -34.32 -43.18
C VAL A 8 -28.72 -33.97 -42.35
N THR A 9 -27.98 -32.97 -42.81
CA THR A 9 -26.81 -32.43 -42.08
C THR A 9 -27.27 -31.47 -40.97
N TRP A 10 -27.28 -31.97 -39.73
CA TRP A 10 -27.54 -31.15 -38.54
C TRP A 10 -26.38 -30.19 -38.30
N GLY A 11 -26.51 -28.97 -38.84
CA GLY A 11 -25.55 -27.89 -38.62
C GLY A 11 -25.50 -27.48 -37.16
N TYR A 12 -24.41 -27.80 -36.47
CA TYR A 12 -24.16 -27.31 -35.11
C TYR A 12 -24.10 -25.77 -35.12
N PRO A 13 -24.88 -25.08 -34.28
CA PRO A 13 -24.78 -23.64 -34.15
C PRO A 13 -23.40 -23.28 -33.58
N ALA A 14 -22.71 -22.30 -34.19
CA ALA A 14 -21.40 -21.88 -33.75
C ALA A 14 -21.45 -21.39 -32.29
N GLU A 15 -20.53 -21.87 -31.44
CA GLU A 15 -20.50 -21.55 -30.02
C GLU A 15 -20.40 -20.04 -29.80
N ALA A 16 -21.45 -19.45 -29.21
CA ALA A 16 -21.43 -18.05 -28.83
C ALA A 16 -20.31 -17.80 -27.80
N PRO A 17 -19.48 -16.76 -27.96
CA PRO A 17 -18.30 -16.56 -27.12
C PRO A 17 -18.71 -16.35 -25.66
N ILE A 18 -18.40 -17.33 -24.81
CA ILE A 18 -18.76 -17.34 -23.39
C ILE A 18 -18.22 -16.07 -22.73
N ALA A 19 -19.14 -15.16 -22.39
CA ALA A 19 -18.81 -13.91 -21.72
C ALA A 19 -18.24 -14.24 -20.34
N ARG A 20 -16.92 -14.08 -20.17
CA ARG A 20 -16.24 -14.27 -18.88
C ARG A 20 -16.74 -13.24 -17.87
N PHE A 21 -17.76 -13.63 -17.13
CA PHE A 21 -18.28 -12.90 -15.99
C PHE A 21 -17.13 -12.73 -14.99
N LYS A 22 -16.74 -11.47 -14.74
CA LYS A 22 -15.75 -11.16 -13.70
C LYS A 22 -16.49 -11.02 -12.40
N ASN A 23 -16.22 -11.91 -11.45
CA ASN A 23 -16.72 -11.77 -10.09
C ASN A 23 -16.27 -10.41 -9.53
N PRO A 24 -17.17 -9.56 -9.03
CA PRO A 24 -16.82 -8.24 -8.50
C PRO A 24 -16.09 -8.32 -7.15
N ASP A 25 -16.09 -9.47 -6.50
CA ASP A 25 -15.64 -9.65 -5.10
C ASP A 25 -14.10 -9.71 -4.92
N ASP A 26 -13.32 -9.58 -5.99
CA ASP A 26 -11.85 -9.36 -5.94
C ASP A 26 -11.50 -7.85 -5.77
N GLU A 27 -12.50 -7.00 -5.53
CA GLU A 27 -12.37 -5.58 -5.14
C GLU A 27 -11.79 -5.42 -3.71
N GLY A 28 -10.49 -5.66 -3.59
CA GLY A 28 -9.58 -4.87 -2.76
C GLY A 28 -9.99 -4.55 -1.31
N LEU A 29 -9.85 -5.52 -0.40
CA LEU A 29 -9.71 -5.24 1.04
C LEU A 29 -8.45 -4.39 1.31
N GLU A 30 -8.61 -3.06 1.25
CA GLU A 30 -7.65 -2.02 1.69
C GLU A 30 -7.49 -2.06 3.22
N GLU A 31 -6.84 -3.12 3.70
CA GLU A 31 -6.55 -3.36 5.11
C GLU A 31 -5.70 -2.22 5.70
N ALA A 32 -6.32 -1.38 6.53
CA ALA A 32 -5.74 -0.15 7.07
C ALA A 32 -4.55 -0.41 8.01
N LYS A 33 -3.34 -0.43 7.45
CA LYS A 33 -2.09 -0.78 8.13
C LYS A 33 -1.75 0.16 9.29
N SER A 34 -2.13 -0.24 10.51
CA SER A 34 -1.71 0.39 11.76
C SER A 34 -0.19 0.26 11.94
N ARG A 35 0.52 1.39 11.86
CA ARG A 35 1.99 1.44 11.94
C ARG A 35 2.47 1.38 13.38
N VAL A 36 2.37 0.21 14.01
CA VAL A 36 3.03 -0.06 15.29
C VAL A 36 4.55 0.12 15.11
N LYS A 37 5.14 1.07 15.83
CA LYS A 37 6.60 1.25 15.86
C LYS A 37 7.22 0.18 16.77
N GLY A 38 7.48 -1.01 16.23
CA GLY A 38 8.30 -2.00 16.92
C GLY A 38 9.68 -1.42 17.23
N SER A 39 10.10 -1.49 18.50
CA SER A 39 11.46 -1.08 18.90
C SER A 39 12.49 -1.95 18.20
N ARG A 40 13.56 -1.33 17.68
CA ARG A 40 14.58 -2.04 16.89
C ARG A 40 15.82 -2.24 17.72
N ILE A 41 15.89 -3.38 18.43
CA ILE A 41 17.09 -3.81 19.13
C ILE A 41 18.21 -3.99 18.10
N THR A 42 19.25 -3.17 18.21
CA THR A 42 20.44 -3.23 17.34
C THR A 42 21.49 -4.11 17.98
N HIS A 43 21.57 -5.36 17.54
CA HIS A 43 22.74 -6.20 17.83
C HIS A 43 23.95 -5.64 17.07
N ALA A 44 24.97 -5.18 17.80
CA ALA A 44 26.20 -4.65 17.24
C ALA A 44 27.16 -5.81 16.90
N SER A 45 27.02 -6.39 15.71
CA SER A 45 28.04 -7.32 15.20
C SER A 45 29.30 -6.52 14.80
N GLN A 46 30.36 -6.69 15.58
CA GLN A 46 31.67 -6.07 15.32
C GLN A 46 32.27 -6.66 14.04
N THR A 47 32.40 -5.85 13.00
CA THR A 47 33.23 -6.19 11.83
C THR A 47 34.55 -5.45 11.92
N SER A 48 35.65 -6.20 11.87
CA SER A 48 37.01 -5.68 11.98
C SER A 48 37.35 -4.80 10.78
N LYS A 49 37.72 -3.54 11.03
CA LYS A 49 38.21 -2.62 10.00
C LYS A 49 39.65 -2.98 9.64
N SER A 50 39.85 -3.65 8.51
CA SER A 50 41.16 -3.69 7.86
C SER A 50 41.57 -2.26 7.46
N LYS A 51 42.77 -1.87 7.87
CA LYS A 51 43.27 -0.49 7.76
C LYS A 51 44.19 -0.37 6.54
N CYS A 52 43.62 -0.02 5.39
CA CYS A 52 44.41 0.26 4.17
C CYS A 52 44.90 1.72 4.18
N PRO A 53 46.21 1.99 4.28
CA PRO A 53 46.75 3.33 4.01
C PRO A 53 46.85 3.55 2.49
N GLY A 54 46.31 4.66 1.98
CA GLY A 54 46.27 4.87 0.53
C GLY A 54 45.88 6.28 0.08
N GLN A 55 46.91 7.11 -0.15
CA GLN A 55 46.96 8.24 -1.09
C GLN A 55 45.90 9.38 -0.96
N PRO A 56 46.29 10.60 -0.54
CA PRO A 56 45.43 11.78 -0.60
C PRO A 56 45.31 12.31 -2.05
N ASN A 57 44.41 11.72 -2.83
CA ASN A 57 44.20 12.07 -4.24
C ASN A 57 43.50 13.43 -4.39
N GLN A 58 44.27 14.53 -4.43
CA GLN A 58 43.78 15.88 -4.66
C GLN A 58 43.24 16.02 -6.10
N ARG A 59 41.93 15.77 -6.27
CA ARG A 59 41.19 16.00 -7.52
C ARG A 59 40.26 17.19 -7.38
N SER A 60 40.84 18.37 -7.58
CA SER A 60 40.17 19.67 -7.63
C SER A 60 39.32 19.80 -8.90
N TYR A 61 38.06 19.37 -8.83
CA TYR A 61 37.07 19.58 -9.89
C TYR A 61 35.95 20.51 -9.41
N THR A 62 36.19 21.82 -9.49
CA THR A 62 35.15 22.85 -9.37
C THR A 62 34.29 22.90 -10.64
N THR A 63 33.72 21.76 -11.03
CA THR A 63 32.71 21.69 -12.09
C THR A 63 31.42 22.30 -11.57
N ALA A 64 31.38 23.64 -11.58
CA ALA A 64 30.22 24.41 -11.17
C ALA A 64 29.03 23.95 -12.01
N LEU A 65 28.08 23.27 -11.36
CA LEU A 65 26.84 22.87 -12.00
C LEU A 65 26.10 24.15 -12.38
N HIS A 66 26.19 24.50 -13.66
CA HIS A 66 25.54 25.66 -14.26
C HIS A 66 24.03 25.43 -14.22
N CYS A 67 23.41 25.72 -13.07
CA CYS A 67 21.96 25.75 -12.92
C CYS A 67 21.43 26.78 -13.91
N PRO A 68 20.67 26.37 -14.95
CA PRO A 68 20.12 27.34 -15.90
C PRO A 68 19.19 28.27 -15.12
N ARG A 69 19.52 29.57 -15.13
CA ARG A 69 18.64 30.62 -14.63
C ARG A 69 17.42 30.70 -15.54
N HIS A 70 16.42 29.90 -15.22
CA HIS A 70 15.04 30.21 -15.62
C HIS A 70 14.57 31.38 -14.76
N ASP A 71 15.00 32.59 -15.14
CA ASP A 71 14.52 33.87 -14.58
C ASP A 71 13.10 34.22 -15.11
N GLU A 72 12.36 33.19 -15.54
CA GLU A 72 10.90 33.13 -15.66
C GLU A 72 10.28 33.41 -14.28
N VAL A 73 10.04 34.69 -13.97
CA VAL A 73 9.44 35.11 -12.70
C VAL A 73 8.11 34.38 -12.53
N PRO A 74 7.98 33.46 -11.54
CA PRO A 74 6.78 32.64 -11.45
C PRO A 74 5.58 33.54 -11.15
N THR A 75 4.58 33.47 -12.03
CA THR A 75 3.32 34.21 -11.92
C THR A 75 2.75 34.05 -10.51
N SER A 76 2.27 35.15 -9.95
CA SER A 76 2.04 35.33 -8.51
C SER A 76 1.19 34.23 -7.88
N GLU A 77 0.19 33.73 -8.60
CA GLU A 77 -0.72 32.65 -8.20
C GLU A 77 -0.01 31.35 -7.80
N LEU A 78 1.13 31.00 -8.41
CA LEU A 78 1.85 29.77 -8.09
C LEU A 78 2.70 29.85 -6.80
N ARG A 79 2.85 31.02 -6.17
CA ARG A 79 3.67 31.18 -4.96
C ARG A 79 2.98 30.67 -3.69
N ASP A 80 1.66 30.78 -3.61
CA ASP A 80 0.89 30.40 -2.42
C ASP A 80 0.43 28.92 -2.43
N MET A 81 0.54 28.24 -3.58
CA MET A 81 0.26 26.81 -3.65
C MET A 81 1.32 25.98 -2.89
N PRO A 82 0.94 25.12 -1.92
CA PRO A 82 1.88 24.28 -1.20
C PRO A 82 2.74 23.44 -2.15
N ARG A 83 4.07 23.40 -1.94
CA ARG A 83 5.05 22.74 -2.84
C ARG A 83 4.65 21.36 -3.36
N ARG A 84 3.95 20.56 -2.55
CA ARG A 84 3.48 19.21 -2.94
C ARG A 84 2.29 19.26 -3.91
N PHE A 85 1.38 20.22 -3.74
CA PHE A 85 0.26 20.47 -4.65
C PHE A 85 0.75 21.06 -5.98
N ALA A 86 1.70 22.00 -5.95
CA ALA A 86 2.37 22.50 -7.16
C ALA A 86 3.03 21.37 -7.98
N ALA A 87 3.64 20.38 -7.31
CA ALA A 87 4.17 19.18 -7.97
C ALA A 87 3.08 18.27 -8.58
N VAL A 88 1.90 18.17 -7.96
CA VAL A 88 0.74 17.43 -8.51
C VAL A 88 0.16 18.15 -9.73
N MET A 89 -0.03 19.47 -9.67
CA MET A 89 -0.53 20.27 -10.79
C MET A 89 0.41 20.16 -12.01
N LYS A 90 1.72 20.35 -11.82
CA LYS A 90 2.72 20.17 -12.90
C LYS A 90 2.81 18.72 -13.41
N ALA A 91 2.41 17.71 -12.62
CA ALA A 91 2.32 16.33 -13.08
C ALA A 91 1.03 16.08 -13.91
N HIS A 92 -0.09 16.68 -13.54
CA HIS A 92 -1.35 16.62 -14.30
C HIS A 92 -1.25 17.38 -15.63
N GLU A 93 -0.64 18.56 -15.61
CA GLU A 93 -0.31 19.37 -16.78
C GLU A 93 0.55 18.58 -17.78
N ARG A 94 1.67 17.98 -17.34
CA ARG A 94 2.51 17.10 -18.16
C ARG A 94 1.77 15.88 -18.69
N LEU A 95 0.78 15.35 -17.96
CA LEU A 95 -0.08 14.28 -18.45
C LEU A 95 -0.98 14.76 -19.60
N ASN A 96 -1.55 15.96 -19.50
CA ASN A 96 -2.39 16.54 -20.53
C ASN A 96 -1.59 17.02 -21.76
N GLN A 97 -0.41 17.61 -21.57
CA GLN A 97 0.56 17.86 -22.66
C GLN A 97 0.87 16.56 -23.42
N ARG A 98 1.11 15.43 -22.74
CA ARG A 98 1.36 14.14 -23.39
C ARG A 98 0.12 13.52 -24.06
N LYS A 99 -1.10 13.84 -23.62
CA LYS A 99 -2.34 13.49 -24.35
C LYS A 99 -2.47 14.34 -25.62
N ASN A 100 -2.21 15.65 -25.52
CA ASN A 100 -2.39 16.59 -26.62
C ASN A 100 -1.34 16.38 -27.71
N VAL A 101 -0.07 16.15 -27.36
CA VAL A 101 0.98 15.75 -28.32
C VAL A 101 0.63 14.42 -28.99
N LYS A 102 0.09 13.44 -28.25
CA LYS A 102 -0.38 12.17 -28.85
C LYS A 102 -1.53 12.37 -29.85
N LYS A 103 -2.48 13.27 -29.56
CA LYS A 103 -3.56 13.61 -30.51
C LYS A 103 -3.04 14.36 -31.73
N ALA A 104 -2.12 15.30 -31.53
CA ALA A 104 -1.52 16.10 -32.60
C ALA A 104 -0.58 15.30 -33.51
N GLN A 105 0.05 14.23 -32.99
CA GLN A 105 0.88 13.31 -33.78
C GLN A 105 0.07 12.25 -34.56
N GLY A 106 -1.25 12.42 -34.65
CA GLY A 106 -2.16 11.56 -35.41
C GLY A 106 -2.61 10.32 -34.64
N ASP A 107 -3.92 10.21 -34.40
CA ASP A 107 -4.56 9.01 -33.85
C ASP A 107 -4.73 7.94 -34.94
N GLY A 108 -3.62 7.58 -35.58
CA GLY A 108 -3.54 6.76 -36.78
C GLY A 108 -3.25 5.29 -36.50
N GLY A 109 -4.20 4.59 -35.86
CA GLY A 109 -4.42 3.14 -36.03
C GLY A 109 -3.37 2.12 -35.54
N ASP A 110 -3.87 1.10 -34.84
CA ASP A 110 -3.23 -0.20 -34.55
C ASP A 110 -1.95 -0.23 -33.66
N GLY A 111 -1.98 -1.12 -32.67
CA GLY A 111 -1.00 -1.22 -31.59
C GLY A 111 0.26 -2.05 -31.89
N THR A 112 0.68 -2.22 -33.15
CA THR A 112 1.69 -3.26 -33.52
C THR A 112 2.90 -2.85 -34.38
N LYS A 113 3.35 -1.57 -34.43
CA LYS A 113 4.58 -1.20 -35.20
C LYS A 113 5.64 -0.29 -34.54
N GLY A 114 5.61 -0.08 -33.22
CA GLY A 114 6.55 0.83 -32.51
C GLY A 114 8.04 0.42 -32.43
N LYS A 115 8.58 -0.46 -33.29
CA LYS A 115 9.94 -1.02 -33.17
C LYS A 115 10.66 -1.34 -34.51
N ARG A 116 10.45 -0.53 -35.56
CA ARG A 116 11.10 -0.71 -36.89
C ARG A 116 11.96 0.48 -37.38
N ARG A 117 12.59 1.24 -36.47
CA ARG A 117 13.55 2.32 -36.83
C ARG A 117 14.95 2.27 -36.17
N MET A 118 15.25 1.24 -35.37
CA MET A 118 16.60 1.01 -34.80
C MET A 118 17.32 -0.15 -35.50
N ASN A 119 17.26 -0.20 -36.85
CA ASN A 119 17.84 -1.29 -37.63
C ASN A 119 18.55 -0.83 -38.92
N SER A 120 18.72 0.49 -39.11
CA SER A 120 19.56 1.12 -40.14
C SER A 120 21.01 1.31 -39.66
N GLU A 121 21.20 1.67 -38.38
CA GLU A 121 22.52 1.83 -37.75
C GLU A 121 23.32 0.51 -37.66
N LYS A 122 22.63 -0.64 -37.72
CA LYS A 122 23.27 -1.97 -37.68
C LYS A 122 24.09 -2.33 -38.94
N SER A 123 23.85 -1.65 -40.06
CA SER A 123 24.66 -1.85 -41.28
C SER A 123 26.02 -1.16 -41.22
N GLU A 124 26.18 -0.11 -40.40
CA GLU A 124 27.41 0.69 -40.35
C GLU A 124 28.49 -0.06 -39.56
N HIS A 125 28.18 -0.52 -38.35
CA HIS A 125 29.04 -1.43 -37.56
C HIS A 125 29.16 -2.87 -38.16
N ALA A 126 28.70 -3.11 -39.38
CA ALA A 126 29.03 -4.31 -40.16
C ALA A 126 30.20 -4.06 -41.14
N ALA A 127 30.45 -2.80 -41.52
CA ALA A 127 31.61 -2.41 -42.33
C ALA A 127 32.89 -2.24 -41.49
N GLU A 128 32.74 -1.91 -40.20
CA GLU A 128 33.82 -1.62 -39.24
C GLU A 128 34.61 -2.87 -38.79
N LEU A 129 34.00 -4.05 -38.91
CA LEU A 129 34.57 -5.38 -38.62
C LEU A 129 35.51 -5.89 -39.73
N ARG A 130 36.19 -4.98 -40.44
CA ARG A 130 37.27 -5.27 -41.39
C ARG A 130 38.62 -4.96 -40.75
N ILE A 131 39.64 -5.75 -41.08
CA ILE A 131 41.03 -5.47 -40.69
C ILE A 131 41.46 -4.17 -41.38
N HIS A 132 41.96 -3.19 -40.63
CA HIS A 132 42.47 -1.96 -41.22
C HIS A 132 43.87 -2.17 -41.86
N PRO A 133 44.22 -1.44 -42.93
CA PRO A 133 45.56 -1.52 -43.49
C PRO A 133 46.61 -1.13 -42.43
N GLY A 134 47.59 -2.02 -42.20
CA GLY A 134 48.61 -1.87 -41.15
C GLY A 134 48.21 -2.42 -39.77
N GLU A 135 46.99 -2.94 -39.58
CA GLU A 135 46.56 -3.53 -38.32
C GLU A 135 47.03 -4.99 -38.18
N SER A 136 47.63 -5.33 -37.03
CA SER A 136 47.92 -6.73 -36.68
C SER A 136 46.63 -7.48 -36.33
N PHE A 137 46.51 -8.74 -36.77
CA PHE A 137 45.38 -9.62 -36.47
C PHE A 137 45.00 -9.65 -34.97
N ARG A 138 45.97 -9.57 -34.06
CA ARG A 138 45.73 -9.53 -32.61
C ARG A 138 44.98 -8.27 -32.14
N ASN A 139 45.21 -7.12 -32.80
CA ASN A 139 44.48 -5.89 -32.52
C ASN A 139 43.08 -5.95 -33.12
N PHE A 140 42.94 -6.52 -34.32
CA PHE A 140 41.64 -6.76 -34.95
C PHE A 140 40.74 -7.64 -34.07
N SER A 141 41.20 -8.82 -33.64
CA SER A 141 40.43 -9.69 -32.72
C SER A 141 40.00 -8.95 -31.46
N ARG A 142 40.88 -8.10 -30.91
CA ARG A 142 40.57 -7.28 -29.73
C ARG A 142 39.48 -6.24 -30.00
N ARG A 143 39.47 -5.55 -31.15
CA ARG A 143 38.37 -4.65 -31.53
C ARG A 143 37.05 -5.40 -31.65
N VAL A 144 37.06 -6.57 -32.30
CA VAL A 144 35.89 -7.45 -32.46
C VAL A 144 35.32 -7.86 -31.09
N ASP A 145 36.18 -8.25 -30.14
CA ASP A 145 35.78 -8.61 -28.78
C ASP A 145 35.22 -7.40 -27.99
N GLU A 146 35.87 -6.24 -28.06
CA GLU A 146 35.43 -5.02 -27.36
C GLU A 146 34.09 -4.50 -27.91
N GLU A 147 33.88 -4.54 -29.23
CA GLU A 147 32.57 -4.27 -29.87
C GLU A 147 31.51 -5.30 -29.47
N MET A 148 31.82 -6.60 -29.56
CA MET A 148 30.88 -7.67 -29.19
C MET A 148 30.45 -7.54 -27.72
N GLN A 149 31.40 -7.26 -26.82
CA GLN A 149 31.14 -7.02 -25.41
C GLN A 149 30.23 -5.80 -25.21
N ALA A 150 30.45 -4.70 -25.93
CA ALA A 150 29.58 -3.53 -25.88
C ALA A 150 28.14 -3.85 -26.34
N ARG A 151 27.98 -4.56 -27.47
CA ARG A 151 26.67 -5.00 -28.01
C ARG A 151 25.92 -5.92 -27.03
N VAL A 152 26.63 -6.85 -26.37
CA VAL A 152 26.08 -7.75 -25.34
C VAL A 152 25.66 -6.96 -24.09
N LEU A 153 26.51 -6.06 -23.59
CA LEU A 153 26.21 -5.23 -22.43
C LEU A 153 25.02 -4.29 -22.68
N HIS A 154 24.90 -3.72 -23.88
CA HIS A 154 23.72 -2.94 -24.29
C HIS A 154 22.46 -3.80 -24.25
N SER A 155 22.48 -4.97 -24.88
CA SER A 155 21.35 -5.91 -24.93
C SER A 155 20.89 -6.34 -23.53
N VAL A 156 21.83 -6.61 -22.61
CA VAL A 156 21.54 -6.94 -21.21
C VAL A 156 20.97 -5.74 -20.44
N ARG A 157 21.43 -4.51 -20.74
CA ARG A 157 20.95 -3.26 -20.12
C ARG A 157 19.53 -2.92 -20.56
N GLU A 158 19.21 -3.10 -21.84
CA GLU A 158 17.86 -2.91 -22.39
C GLU A 158 16.88 -3.99 -21.92
N GLY A 159 17.28 -5.26 -22.00
CA GLY A 159 16.47 -6.40 -21.54
C GLY A 159 16.12 -6.30 -20.05
N ARG A 160 17.06 -5.81 -19.22
CA ARG A 160 16.84 -5.47 -17.80
C ARG A 160 16.16 -4.11 -17.63
N SER A 161 15.11 -3.84 -18.40
CA SER A 161 14.34 -2.59 -18.36
C SER A 161 13.94 -2.21 -16.93
N THR A 162 13.92 -0.91 -16.66
CA THR A 162 13.52 -0.38 -15.33
C THR A 162 12.10 -0.80 -14.96
N SER A 163 11.23 -1.06 -15.95
CA SER A 163 9.91 -1.66 -15.78
C SER A 163 9.98 -3.08 -15.21
N VAL A 164 10.82 -3.96 -15.76
CA VAL A 164 11.00 -5.35 -15.26
C VAL A 164 11.55 -5.33 -13.82
N LYS A 165 12.57 -4.51 -13.52
CA LYS A 165 13.08 -4.37 -12.14
C LYS A 165 11.99 -3.88 -11.17
N LYS A 166 11.14 -2.94 -11.61
CA LYS A 166 10.01 -2.41 -10.82
C LYS A 166 8.87 -3.42 -10.66
N LYS A 167 8.64 -4.29 -11.65
CA LYS A 167 7.70 -5.42 -11.59
C LYS A 167 8.18 -6.46 -10.57
N GLN A 168 9.41 -6.94 -10.70
CA GLN A 168 10.05 -7.87 -9.75
C GLN A 168 10.08 -7.32 -8.31
N TYR A 169 10.36 -6.02 -8.13
CA TYR A 169 10.28 -5.38 -6.82
C TYR A 169 8.87 -5.39 -6.23
N ARG A 170 7.84 -5.07 -7.04
CA ARG A 170 6.43 -5.13 -6.62
C ARG A 170 5.99 -6.56 -6.28
N GLU A 171 6.42 -7.54 -7.06
CA GLU A 171 6.16 -8.97 -6.82
C GLU A 171 6.83 -9.44 -5.53
N LYS A 172 8.10 -9.09 -5.30
CA LYS A 172 8.82 -9.39 -4.05
C LYS A 172 8.19 -8.72 -2.82
N GLN A 173 7.59 -7.53 -2.97
CA GLN A 173 6.81 -6.89 -1.90
C GLN A 173 5.44 -7.58 -1.68
N LYS A 174 4.73 -7.98 -2.74
CA LYS A 174 3.50 -8.79 -2.62
C LYS A 174 3.76 -10.13 -1.94
N GLN A 175 4.84 -10.82 -2.33
CA GLN A 175 5.29 -12.06 -1.69
C GLN A 175 5.63 -11.86 -0.21
N LYS A 176 6.37 -10.80 0.15
CA LYS A 176 6.63 -10.45 1.56
C LYS A 176 5.36 -10.14 2.35
N GLN A 177 4.38 -9.47 1.76
CA GLN A 177 3.09 -9.22 2.42
C GLN A 177 2.28 -10.52 2.59
N LYS A 178 2.23 -11.39 1.57
CA LYS A 178 1.61 -12.72 1.68
C LYS A 178 2.28 -13.57 2.75
N ALA A 179 3.61 -13.70 2.71
CA ALA A 179 4.37 -14.46 3.71
C ALA A 179 4.21 -13.89 5.14
N LYS A 180 4.08 -12.57 5.30
CA LYS A 180 3.74 -11.99 6.61
C LYS A 180 2.31 -12.34 7.04
N ARG A 181 1.31 -12.23 6.16
CA ARG A 181 -0.08 -12.61 6.51
C ARG A 181 -0.18 -14.10 6.82
N GLN A 182 0.47 -14.95 6.04
CA GLN A 182 0.57 -16.40 6.25
C GLN A 182 1.16 -16.72 7.63
N ARG A 183 2.34 -16.17 7.93
CA ARG A 183 2.95 -16.28 9.26
C ARG A 183 2.04 -15.73 10.37
N GLN A 184 1.28 -14.66 10.11
CA GLN A 184 0.33 -14.13 11.10
C GLN A 184 -0.91 -15.01 11.30
N ILE A 185 -1.28 -15.89 10.36
CA ILE A 185 -2.33 -16.90 10.53
C ILE A 185 -1.77 -18.06 11.36
N GLU A 186 -0.59 -18.55 10.99
CA GLU A 186 0.17 -19.59 11.72
C GLU A 186 0.47 -19.18 13.18
N GLU A 187 0.99 -17.98 13.39
CA GLU A 187 1.38 -17.42 14.69
C GLU A 187 0.18 -16.95 15.53
N ALA A 188 -0.98 -16.69 14.91
CA ALA A 188 -2.24 -16.43 15.63
C ALA A 188 -2.92 -17.72 16.12
N GLY A 189 -2.42 -18.90 15.74
CA GLY A 189 -2.95 -20.17 16.23
C GLY A 189 -4.38 -20.44 15.77
N ALA A 190 -4.75 -19.95 14.58
CA ALA A 190 -5.97 -20.39 13.90
C ALA A 190 -5.79 -21.84 13.42
N ARG A 191 -5.88 -22.78 14.37
CA ARG A 191 -6.68 -23.98 14.12
C ARG A 191 -8.03 -23.47 13.65
N ASP A 192 -8.43 -23.85 12.43
CA ASP A 192 -9.75 -23.49 11.94
C ASP A 192 -10.80 -24.03 12.92
N TRP A 193 -11.96 -23.35 13.04
CA TRP A 193 -12.97 -23.72 14.06
C TRP A 193 -13.51 -25.15 13.90
N ASP A 194 -13.27 -25.78 12.76
CA ASP A 194 -13.55 -27.19 12.50
C ASP A 194 -12.54 -28.14 13.15
N ASP A 195 -11.26 -27.74 13.27
CA ASP A 195 -10.17 -28.43 14.00
C ASP A 195 -10.23 -28.15 15.52
N LEU A 196 -11.24 -27.39 15.96
CA LEU A 196 -11.58 -27.11 17.36
C LEU A 196 -12.90 -27.74 17.79
N ARG A 197 -13.50 -28.59 16.95
CA ARG A 197 -14.66 -29.41 17.30
C ARG A 197 -14.18 -30.63 18.09
N ASP A 198 -14.15 -30.53 19.42
CA ASP A 198 -14.04 -31.73 20.26
C ASP A 198 -15.21 -32.67 19.93
N GLU A 199 -14.91 -33.90 19.48
CA GLU A 199 -15.90 -34.96 19.27
C GLU A 199 -16.35 -35.52 20.63
N VAL A 200 -17.02 -34.68 21.44
CA VAL A 200 -17.57 -35.06 22.74
C VAL A 200 -18.61 -36.16 22.52
N LYS A 201 -18.26 -37.38 22.93
CA LYS A 201 -19.13 -38.53 22.75
C LYS A 201 -20.29 -38.44 23.73
N PHE A 202 -21.51 -38.40 23.21
CA PHE A 202 -22.75 -38.43 24.01
C PHE A 202 -22.72 -39.64 24.96
N GLY A 203 -22.43 -39.38 26.23
CA GLY A 203 -22.12 -40.40 27.24
C GLY A 203 -21.13 -39.90 28.30
N GLU A 204 -20.19 -39.02 27.94
CA GLU A 204 -19.35 -38.32 28.92
C GLU A 204 -20.18 -37.23 29.64
N VAL A 205 -20.82 -37.63 30.74
CA VAL A 205 -21.36 -36.69 31.74
C VAL A 205 -20.17 -36.02 32.42
N ALA A 206 -20.11 -34.69 32.42
CA ALA A 206 -19.02 -33.95 33.06
C ALA A 206 -19.06 -34.18 34.58
N ASP A 207 -18.02 -34.83 35.11
CA ASP A 207 -17.85 -35.17 36.53
C ASP A 207 -17.64 -33.90 37.39
N ALA A 208 -18.77 -33.30 37.76
CA ALA A 208 -18.92 -32.02 38.45
C ALA A 208 -18.41 -30.78 37.66
N PRO A 209 -19.01 -29.58 37.87
CA PRO A 209 -18.41 -28.35 37.39
C PRO A 209 -17.05 -28.13 38.09
N PRO A 210 -15.98 -27.80 37.36
CA PRO A 210 -14.63 -27.71 37.92
C PRO A 210 -14.57 -26.62 38.99
N THR A 211 -14.39 -27.02 40.25
CA THR A 211 -14.33 -26.10 41.39
C THR A 211 -13.00 -25.33 41.35
N ILE A 212 -13.08 -24.03 41.06
CA ILE A 212 -11.91 -23.14 40.97
C ILE A 212 -11.41 -22.80 42.38
N THR A 213 -10.82 -23.79 43.05
CA THR A 213 -10.17 -23.69 44.36
C THR A 213 -8.81 -22.98 44.29
N ALA A 214 -8.21 -22.93 43.10
CA ALA A 214 -6.93 -22.30 42.84
C ALA A 214 -7.01 -20.76 42.81
N VAL A 215 -6.89 -20.13 43.99
CA VAL A 215 -6.76 -18.67 44.12
C VAL A 215 -5.64 -18.15 43.20
N PRO A 216 -5.89 -17.20 42.29
CA PRO A 216 -4.94 -16.82 41.25
C PRO A 216 -3.66 -16.21 41.83
N LYS A 217 -2.54 -16.92 41.64
CA LYS A 217 -1.24 -16.61 42.26
C LYS A 217 -0.59 -15.37 41.62
N ALA A 218 -0.91 -14.19 42.17
CA ALA A 218 -0.50 -12.88 41.66
C ALA A 218 1.02 -12.77 41.35
N ARG A 219 1.36 -12.79 40.06
CA ARG A 219 2.70 -12.56 39.52
C ARG A 219 2.82 -11.12 39.02
N GLY A 220 3.62 -10.30 39.69
CA GLY A 220 3.92 -8.93 39.28
C GLY A 220 3.83 -7.92 40.42
N LYS A 221 3.89 -6.62 40.07
CA LYS A 221 3.87 -5.50 41.03
C LYS A 221 2.48 -5.20 41.60
N THR A 222 1.42 -5.74 41.00
CA THR A 222 -0.01 -5.53 41.34
C THR A 222 -0.48 -6.17 42.66
N LYS A 223 0.44 -6.76 43.44
CA LYS A 223 0.13 -7.34 44.76
C LYS A 223 -0.41 -6.34 45.78
N LYS A 224 -0.12 -5.03 45.63
CA LYS A 224 -0.67 -3.98 46.50
C LYS A 224 -2.12 -3.67 46.13
N ASP A 225 -2.38 -3.45 44.85
CA ASP A 225 -3.67 -3.02 44.31
C ASP A 225 -4.77 -4.07 44.57
N LEU A 226 -4.47 -5.36 44.39
CA LEU A 226 -5.43 -6.44 44.64
C LEU A 226 -5.79 -6.59 46.13
N ALA A 227 -4.84 -6.34 47.03
CA ALA A 227 -5.10 -6.35 48.48
C ALA A 227 -5.98 -5.16 48.89
N GLN A 228 -5.84 -4.01 48.23
CA GLN A 228 -6.69 -2.84 48.43
C GLN A 228 -8.13 -3.06 47.91
N SER A 229 -8.31 -3.80 46.81
CA SER A 229 -9.63 -4.12 46.24
C SER A 229 -10.43 -5.16 47.03
N LEU A 230 -9.84 -5.82 48.03
CA LEU A 230 -10.48 -6.82 48.90
C LEU A 230 -10.85 -6.29 50.29
N GLN A 231 -10.51 -5.04 50.61
CA GLN A 231 -11.02 -4.39 51.81
C GLN A 231 -12.40 -3.79 51.53
N PRO A 232 -13.40 -3.97 52.42
CA PRO A 232 -14.70 -3.32 52.28
C PRO A 232 -14.52 -1.79 52.31
N PRO A 233 -15.32 -1.01 51.56
CA PRO A 233 -15.17 0.43 51.50
C PRO A 233 -15.44 1.06 52.88
N PRO A 234 -14.57 1.97 53.37
CA PRO A 234 -14.78 2.61 54.66
C PRO A 234 -16.03 3.51 54.62
N THR A 235 -16.96 3.25 55.54
CA THR A 235 -18.23 3.97 55.66
C THR A 235 -18.04 5.33 56.36
N ASN A 236 -17.27 6.22 55.74
CA ASN A 236 -17.01 7.56 56.25
C ASN A 236 -18.23 8.48 56.02
N SER A 237 -19.13 8.51 56.99
CA SER A 237 -20.34 9.35 56.98
C SER A 237 -20.10 10.73 57.63
N SER A 238 -19.46 11.64 56.90
CA SER A 238 -19.44 13.10 57.16
C SER A 238 -19.08 13.82 55.84
N ALA A 239 -19.85 14.72 55.23
CA ALA A 239 -20.73 15.83 55.66
C ALA A 239 -19.98 17.18 55.81
N ALA A 240 -20.53 18.25 55.19
CA ALA A 240 -19.95 19.59 54.95
C ALA A 240 -18.72 19.58 53.98
N ALA A 241 -18.67 20.37 52.88
CA ALA A 241 -18.70 21.84 52.72
C ALA A 241 -17.39 22.51 53.23
N ASP A 242 -16.71 23.42 52.51
CA ASP A 242 -16.90 23.98 51.15
C ASP A 242 -15.50 24.45 50.61
N ALA A 243 -15.24 25.24 49.54
CA ALA A 243 -16.03 26.11 48.66
C ALA A 243 -15.33 26.39 47.29
N GLY A 244 -16.07 27.04 46.38
CA GLY A 244 -15.57 28.10 45.48
C GLY A 244 -14.51 27.77 44.40
N SER A 245 -14.94 27.54 43.16
CA SER A 245 -14.14 27.83 41.96
C SER A 245 -15.03 27.97 40.71
N ASP A 246 -15.28 29.20 40.27
CA ASP A 246 -16.01 29.46 39.04
C ASP A 246 -15.22 29.04 37.80
N SER A 247 -15.74 28.06 37.06
CA SER A 247 -15.33 27.81 35.67
C SER A 247 -16.52 27.26 34.88
N ASP A 248 -17.03 28.09 33.96
CA ASP A 248 -18.14 27.74 33.07
C ASP A 248 -17.85 26.42 32.31
N SER A 249 -18.62 25.40 32.66
CA SER A 249 -18.46 24.02 32.19
C SER A 249 -19.83 23.39 32.06
N THR A 250 -20.52 23.74 30.97
CA THR A 250 -21.88 23.30 30.59
C THR A 250 -22.29 21.95 31.17
N LEU A 251 -23.37 21.93 31.97
CA LEU A 251 -23.85 20.78 32.74
C LEU A 251 -24.20 19.56 31.88
N ARG A 252 -23.19 18.75 31.55
CA ARG A 252 -23.37 17.42 30.96
C ARG A 252 -23.69 16.44 32.08
N THR A 253 -24.97 16.12 32.22
CA THR A 253 -25.48 15.13 33.17
C THR A 253 -24.66 13.85 33.13
N ALA A 254 -23.91 13.60 34.21
CA ALA A 254 -22.98 12.50 34.33
C ALA A 254 -23.73 11.18 34.55
N LYS A 255 -24.34 10.65 33.48
CA LYS A 255 -24.84 9.28 33.46
C LYS A 255 -23.71 8.34 33.88
N PRO A 256 -23.94 7.35 34.77
CA PRO A 256 -22.90 6.43 35.22
C PRO A 256 -22.39 5.64 34.02
N THR A 257 -21.21 6.02 33.52
CA THR A 257 -20.59 5.37 32.36
C THR A 257 -20.21 3.95 32.73
N THR A 258 -20.75 2.98 32.00
CA THR A 258 -20.33 1.59 32.16
C THR A 258 -18.85 1.46 31.80
N VAL A 259 -18.21 0.35 32.20
CA VAL A 259 -16.82 0.07 31.81
C VAL A 259 -16.65 0.10 30.29
N LEU A 260 -17.69 -0.31 29.55
CA LEU A 260 -17.75 -0.29 28.09
C LEU A 260 -17.85 1.15 27.53
N ASP A 261 -18.70 2.01 28.10
CA ASP A 261 -18.78 3.43 27.73
C ASP A 261 -17.44 4.13 27.93
N ARG A 262 -16.76 3.84 29.05
CA ARG A 262 -15.46 4.44 29.38
C ARG A 262 -14.40 4.02 28.37
N ALA A 263 -14.39 2.76 27.92
CA ALA A 263 -13.51 2.28 26.85
C ALA A 263 -13.80 2.94 25.48
N LEU A 264 -15.07 3.16 25.15
CA LEU A 264 -15.48 3.88 23.92
C LEU A 264 -15.09 5.36 23.97
N GLN A 265 -15.22 6.01 25.13
CA GLN A 265 -14.77 7.39 25.35
C GLN A 265 -13.25 7.50 25.14
N ASP A 266 -12.48 6.62 25.77
CA ASP A 266 -11.03 6.49 25.61
C ASP A 266 -10.61 6.33 24.14
N GLN A 267 -11.35 5.53 23.37
CA GLN A 267 -11.08 5.31 21.94
C GLN A 267 -11.39 6.57 21.10
N ARG A 268 -12.48 7.29 21.42
CA ARG A 268 -12.83 8.57 20.79
C ARG A 268 -11.75 9.63 21.03
N ASP A 269 -11.28 9.78 22.26
CA ASP A 269 -10.26 10.79 22.57
C ASP A 269 -8.88 10.42 22.01
N LYS A 270 -8.48 9.13 21.99
CA LYS A 270 -7.28 8.68 21.27
C LYS A 270 -7.35 9.01 19.77
N ASN A 271 -8.51 8.85 19.13
CA ASN A 271 -8.71 9.25 17.74
C ASN A 271 -8.70 10.78 17.56
N ARG A 272 -9.30 11.54 18.49
CA ARG A 272 -9.28 13.02 18.49
C ARG A 272 -7.85 13.57 18.64
N GLN A 273 -7.03 12.97 19.50
CA GLN A 273 -5.60 13.30 19.62
C GLN A 273 -4.83 13.00 18.33
N ARG A 274 -5.07 11.84 17.68
CA ARG A 274 -4.44 11.50 16.40
C ARG A 274 -4.78 12.51 15.29
N LEU A 275 -6.01 13.03 15.25
CA LEU A 275 -6.43 14.08 14.31
C LEU A 275 -5.84 15.45 14.64
N LYS A 276 -5.62 15.78 15.92
CA LYS A 276 -4.90 17.01 16.33
C LYS A 276 -3.44 17.00 15.84
N GLY A 277 -2.76 15.85 15.88
CA GLY A 277 -1.37 15.69 15.42
C GLY A 277 -1.15 15.54 13.92
N MET A 278 -2.20 15.67 13.09
CA MET A 278 -2.08 15.62 11.62
C MET A 278 -1.93 17.01 11.01
N SER A 279 -1.11 17.10 9.95
CA SER A 279 -1.05 18.30 9.11
C SER A 279 -2.42 18.61 8.51
N GLU A 280 -2.77 19.89 8.44
CA GLU A 280 -4.07 20.35 7.96
C GLU A 280 -4.40 19.85 6.54
N ALA A 281 -3.40 19.79 5.65
CA ALA A 281 -3.57 19.23 4.30
C ALA A 281 -3.98 17.75 4.31
N THR A 282 -3.55 16.97 5.31
CA THR A 282 -4.00 15.58 5.50
C THR A 282 -5.41 15.54 6.08
N ARG A 283 -5.78 16.50 6.96
CA ARG A 283 -7.14 16.61 7.49
C ARG A 283 -8.14 16.91 6.37
N ARG A 284 -7.86 17.92 5.52
CA ARG A 284 -8.69 18.28 4.36
C ARG A 284 -8.94 17.09 3.40
N VAL A 285 -7.96 16.20 3.21
CA VAL A 285 -8.15 14.97 2.39
C VAL A 285 -9.09 13.98 3.08
N LEU A 286 -8.93 13.73 4.39
CA LEU A 286 -9.82 12.85 5.14
C LEU A 286 -11.26 13.40 5.23
N ASP A 287 -11.41 14.73 5.29
CA ASP A 287 -12.72 15.39 5.26
C ASP A 287 -13.38 15.25 3.88
N GLN A 288 -12.64 15.43 2.78
CA GLN A 288 -13.13 15.17 1.41
C GLN A 288 -13.52 13.71 1.17
N GLU A 289 -12.72 12.75 1.67
CA GLU A 289 -13.05 11.33 1.62
C GLU A 289 -14.32 11.02 2.43
N ARG A 290 -14.45 11.60 3.62
CA ARG A 290 -15.65 11.49 4.47
C ARG A 290 -16.88 12.08 3.80
N GLU A 291 -16.80 13.26 3.20
CA GLU A 291 -17.89 13.88 2.45
C GLU A 291 -18.32 13.03 1.25
N ARG A 292 -17.35 12.50 0.48
CA ARG A 292 -17.61 11.60 -0.65
C ARG A 292 -18.32 10.31 -0.22
N VAL A 293 -17.92 9.71 0.90
CA VAL A 293 -18.59 8.52 1.47
C VAL A 293 -19.99 8.86 1.97
N ILE A 294 -20.18 10.01 2.65
CA ILE A 294 -21.50 10.46 3.11
C ILE A 294 -22.43 10.75 1.92
N ALA A 295 -21.94 11.39 0.87
CA ALA A 295 -22.70 11.64 -0.37
C ALA A 295 -23.10 10.33 -1.06
N GLY A 296 -22.18 9.37 -1.18
CA GLY A 296 -22.46 8.02 -1.70
C GLY A 296 -23.52 7.30 -0.88
N TYR A 297 -23.40 7.29 0.45
CA TYR A 297 -24.40 6.69 1.35
C TYR A 297 -25.77 7.39 1.24
N ARG A 298 -25.81 8.73 1.18
CA ARG A 298 -27.05 9.49 0.96
C ARG A 298 -27.71 9.13 -0.37
N ALA A 299 -26.95 9.01 -1.46
CA ALA A 299 -27.46 8.62 -2.77
C ALA A 299 -28.00 7.17 -2.79
N VAL A 300 -27.30 6.23 -2.14
CA VAL A 300 -27.78 4.85 -1.99
C VAL A 300 -29.05 4.80 -1.12
N LYS A 301 -29.10 5.55 -0.02
CA LYS A 301 -30.29 5.64 0.84
C LYS A 301 -31.47 6.25 0.10
N ALA A 302 -31.27 7.33 -0.66
CA ALA A 302 -32.32 7.94 -1.48
C ALA A 302 -32.88 6.96 -2.52
N LYS A 303 -32.02 6.22 -3.24
CA LYS A 303 -32.44 5.14 -4.14
C LYS A 303 -33.25 4.06 -3.42
N LYS A 304 -32.87 3.67 -2.20
CA LYS A 304 -33.61 2.70 -1.39
C LYS A 304 -34.98 3.22 -0.92
N MET A 305 -35.09 4.51 -0.59
CA MET A 305 -36.39 5.13 -0.25
C MET A 305 -37.33 5.14 -1.45
N ILE A 306 -36.84 5.59 -2.62
CA ILE A 306 -37.59 5.60 -3.88
C ILE A 306 -38.06 4.18 -4.26
N ALA A 307 -37.18 3.17 -4.14
CA ALA A 307 -37.52 1.77 -4.39
C ALA A 307 -38.52 1.18 -3.37
N ALA A 308 -38.69 1.81 -2.21
CA ALA A 308 -39.69 1.46 -1.20
C ALA A 308 -40.98 2.30 -1.31
N GLY A 309 -41.14 3.11 -2.38
CA GLY A 309 -42.30 3.98 -2.59
C GLY A 309 -42.32 5.25 -1.73
N LEU A 310 -41.34 5.47 -0.86
CA LEU A 310 -41.22 6.71 -0.09
C LEU A 310 -40.41 7.74 -0.87
N THR A 311 -41.06 8.82 -1.28
CA THR A 311 -40.39 10.00 -1.80
C THR A 311 -39.48 10.60 -0.72
N PRO A 312 -38.20 10.91 -1.02
CA PRO A 312 -37.36 11.63 -0.08
C PRO A 312 -37.85 13.07 0.01
N MET A 313 -38.27 13.51 1.21
CA MET A 313 -38.46 14.93 1.47
C MET A 313 -37.12 15.67 1.34
N VAL A 314 -37.17 16.82 0.70
CA VAL A 314 -36.03 17.65 0.27
C VAL A 314 -35.67 18.66 1.35
#